data_AF-A0A5C3KL02-F1
#
_entry.id   AF-A0A5C3KL02-F1
#
_cell.length_a   1.000
_cell.length_b   1.000
_cell.length_c   1.000
_cell.angle_alpha   90.00
_cell.angle_beta   90.00
_cell.angle_gamma   90.00
#
_symmetry.space_group_name_H-M   'P 1'
#
loop_
_entity.id
_entity.type
_entity.pdbx_description
1 polymer ?
#
loop_
_entity_poly.entity_id
_entity_poly.type
_entity_poly.pdbx_seq_one_letter_code
_entity_poly.pdbx_strand_id
1 'polypeptide(L)'
;DPYFGQQELANLCSTYLIKAFRCQEQTAKSVALRQPKLPIFIAQVIHITGAPLKVVMAALILLQRFRTLLPEDSHESYSGHSLFMGGLMLACSDPHLQAMVSGNARSAAYWNEISLFSETELDDIFNNLYEELDGNIVVFPSYAAALEKLNN
;
A
#
# COMPACT_ATOMS: atom_id res chain seq x y z
N ASP A 1 0.88 -2.81 -22.47
CA ASP A 1 2.22 -3.11 -21.91
C ASP A 1 2.06 -3.76 -20.54
N PRO A 2 3.07 -4.45 -19.98
CA PRO A 2 2.96 -5.13 -18.68
C PRO A 2 2.68 -4.21 -17.49
N TYR A 3 2.90 -2.90 -17.63
CA TYR A 3 2.65 -1.90 -16.60
C TYR A 3 1.27 -1.24 -16.73
N PHE A 4 0.47 -1.57 -17.75
CA PHE A 4 -0.86 -0.98 -17.95
C PHE A 4 -0.86 0.56 -17.92
N GLY A 5 0.21 1.18 -18.45
CA GLY A 5 0.41 2.64 -18.40
C GLY A 5 0.85 3.21 -17.05
N GLN A 6 1.09 2.38 -16.03
CA GLN A 6 1.49 2.78 -14.67
C GLN A 6 3.01 2.73 -14.44
N GLN A 7 3.82 2.68 -15.51
CA GLN A 7 5.26 2.38 -15.39
C GLN A 7 6.02 3.35 -14.49
N GLU A 8 5.81 4.66 -14.65
CA GLU A 8 6.50 5.67 -13.85
C GLU A 8 6.13 5.56 -12.36
N LEU A 9 4.84 5.47 -12.07
CA LEU A 9 4.34 5.38 -10.70
C LEU A 9 4.76 4.07 -10.02
N ALA A 10 4.68 2.96 -10.74
CA ALA A 10 5.08 1.65 -10.24
C ALA A 10 6.59 1.57 -9.94
N ASN A 11 7.42 2.16 -10.80
CA ASN A 11 8.86 2.23 -10.58
C ASN A 11 9.23 3.16 -9.43
N LEU A 12 8.50 4.27 -9.24
CA LEU A 12 8.66 5.14 -8.08
C LEU A 12 8.39 4.35 -6.79
N CYS A 13 7.25 3.67 -6.72
CA CYS A 13 6.86 2.87 -5.57
C CYS A 13 7.85 1.74 -5.30
N SER A 14 8.19 0.93 -6.31
CA SER A 14 9.11 -0.21 -6.13
C SER A 14 10.51 0.24 -5.71
N THR A 15 11.04 1.31 -6.31
CA THR A 15 12.35 1.87 -5.96
C THR A 15 12.38 2.36 -4.52
N TYR A 16 11.31 3.04 -4.08
CA TYR A 16 11.18 3.46 -2.70
C TYR A 16 11.20 2.27 -1.74
N LEU A 17 10.39 1.23 -1.99
CA LEU A 17 10.31 0.05 -1.13
C LEU A 17 11.64 -0.68 -1.04
N ILE A 18 12.31 -0.89 -2.17
CA ILE A 18 13.63 -1.53 -2.23
C ILE A 18 14.67 -0.74 -1.44
N LYS A 19 14.71 0.59 -1.59
CA LYS A 19 15.71 1.42 -0.91
C LYS A 19 15.42 1.61 0.58
N ALA A 20 14.18 1.86 0.95
CA ALA A 20 13.80 2.16 2.33
C ALA A 20 13.77 0.92 3.23
N PHE A 21 13.32 -0.21 2.69
CA PHE A 21 13.08 -1.45 3.44
C PHE A 21 13.97 -2.63 3.02
N ARG A 22 14.93 -2.39 2.12
CA ARG A 22 15.84 -3.42 1.59
C ARG A 22 15.08 -4.59 0.95
N CYS A 23 13.89 -4.34 0.41
CA CYS A 23 13.07 -5.37 -0.22
C CYS A 23 13.75 -5.95 -1.46
N GLN A 24 13.49 -7.22 -1.72
CA GLN A 24 13.83 -7.84 -3.01
C GLN A 24 12.71 -7.57 -4.03
N GLU A 25 13.06 -7.38 -5.30
CA GLU A 25 12.07 -7.27 -6.38
C GLU A 25 11.21 -8.52 -6.53
N GLN A 26 11.75 -9.68 -6.12
CA GLN A 26 11.06 -10.95 -6.14
C GLN A 26 11.60 -11.81 -4.99
N THR A 27 10.69 -12.34 -4.17
CA THR A 27 10.98 -13.25 -3.06
C THR A 27 10.57 -14.69 -3.42
N ALA A 28 11.10 -15.70 -2.71
CA ALA A 28 10.67 -17.09 -2.89
C ALA A 28 9.15 -17.25 -2.74
N LYS A 29 8.54 -16.51 -1.79
CA LYS A 29 7.09 -16.48 -1.59
C LYS A 29 6.35 -15.92 -2.80
N SER A 30 6.79 -14.78 -3.35
CA SER A 30 6.15 -14.20 -4.54
C SER A 30 6.22 -15.14 -5.76
N VAL A 31 7.32 -15.89 -5.91
CA VAL A 31 7.44 -16.91 -6.96
C VAL A 31 6.45 -18.05 -6.73
N ALA A 32 6.33 -18.55 -5.50
CA ALA A 32 5.40 -19.62 -5.15
C ALA A 32 3.93 -19.21 -5.39
N LEU A 33 3.57 -17.96 -5.07
CA LEU A 33 2.26 -17.37 -5.33
C LEU A 33 2.05 -16.98 -6.81
N ARG A 34 3.05 -17.18 -7.67
CA ARG A 34 3.04 -16.76 -9.08
C ARG A 34 2.79 -15.26 -9.27
N GLN A 35 3.19 -14.45 -8.30
CA GLN A 35 3.17 -12.99 -8.40
C GLN A 35 4.31 -12.54 -9.35
N PRO A 36 4.07 -11.51 -10.18
CA PRO A 36 5.13 -10.94 -10.99
C PRO A 36 6.12 -10.14 -10.11
N LYS A 37 7.21 -9.69 -10.72
CA LYS A 37 8.18 -8.81 -10.04
C LYS A 37 7.47 -7.58 -9.47
N LEU A 38 7.97 -7.08 -8.34
CA LEU A 38 7.41 -5.97 -7.57
C LEU A 38 6.90 -4.78 -8.42
N PRO A 39 7.67 -4.18 -9.35
CA PRO A 39 7.16 -3.07 -10.17
C PRO A 39 5.95 -3.45 -11.04
N ILE A 40 5.93 -4.65 -11.63
CA ILE A 40 4.80 -5.13 -12.43
C ILE A 40 3.59 -5.43 -11.54
N PHE A 41 3.83 -6.02 -10.37
CA PHE A 41 2.79 -6.27 -9.38
C PHE A 41 2.11 -4.96 -8.95
N ILE A 42 2.90 -3.95 -8.57
CA ILE A 42 2.38 -2.63 -8.18
C ILE A 42 1.53 -2.02 -9.30
N ALA A 43 2.02 -2.05 -10.54
CA ALA A 43 1.30 -1.55 -11.70
C ALA A 43 -0.06 -2.24 -11.89
N GLN A 44 -0.09 -3.58 -11.76
CA GLN A 44 -1.32 -4.37 -11.84
C GLN A 44 -2.30 -4.00 -10.72
N VAL A 45 -1.84 -3.90 -9.48
CA VAL A 45 -2.70 -3.53 -8.34
C VAL A 45 -3.30 -2.13 -8.57
N ILE A 46 -2.49 -1.14 -8.95
CA ILE A 46 -2.97 0.22 -9.23
C ILE A 46 -4.00 0.22 -10.37
N HIS A 47 -3.72 -0.53 -11.44
CA HIS A 47 -4.62 -0.61 -12.58
C HIS A 47 -5.97 -1.25 -12.22
N ILE A 48 -5.95 -2.40 -11.53
CA ILE A 48 -7.18 -3.15 -11.17
C ILE A 48 -8.01 -2.39 -10.13
N THR A 49 -7.36 -1.75 -9.16
CA THR A 49 -8.06 -0.97 -8.13
C THR A 49 -8.59 0.36 -8.65
N GLY A 50 -8.04 0.87 -9.75
CA GLY A 50 -8.31 2.23 -10.21
C GLY A 50 -7.87 3.29 -9.20
N ALA A 51 -6.96 2.96 -8.27
CA ALA A 51 -6.55 3.84 -7.21
C ALA A 51 -5.91 5.12 -7.79
N PRO A 52 -6.44 6.32 -7.46
CA PRO A 52 -5.87 7.55 -7.96
C PRO A 52 -4.50 7.81 -7.32
N LEU A 53 -3.67 8.61 -7.99
CA LEU A 53 -2.33 8.96 -7.53
C LEU A 53 -2.31 9.42 -6.06
N LYS A 54 -3.32 10.20 -5.63
CA LYS A 54 -3.44 10.66 -4.23
C LYS A 54 -3.48 9.51 -3.21
N VAL A 55 -4.17 8.41 -3.52
CA VAL A 55 -4.26 7.22 -2.66
C VAL A 55 -2.96 6.44 -2.67
N VAL A 56 -2.33 6.29 -3.84
CA VAL A 56 -1.01 5.62 -3.96
C VAL A 56 0.06 6.39 -3.18
N MET A 57 0.06 7.73 -3.26
CA MET A 57 0.99 8.56 -2.50
C MET A 57 0.71 8.51 -1.00
N ALA A 58 -0.56 8.42 -0.58
CA ALA A 58 -0.90 8.21 0.82
C ALA A 58 -0.34 6.89 1.35
N ALA A 59 -0.41 5.81 0.57
CA ALA A 59 0.20 4.53 0.91
C ALA A 59 1.70 4.66 1.17
N LEU A 60 2.43 5.35 0.29
CA LEU A 60 3.87 5.57 0.47
C LEU A 60 4.19 6.43 1.71
N ILE A 61 3.36 7.44 2.02
CA ILE A 61 3.55 8.26 3.22
C ILE A 61 3.33 7.43 4.50
N LEU A 62 2.33 6.56 4.53
CA LEU A 62 2.10 5.64 5.66
C LEU A 62 3.28 4.69 5.84
N LEU A 63 3.81 4.15 4.76
CA LEU A 63 5.02 3.32 4.81
C LEU A 63 6.25 4.13 5.24
N GLN A 64 6.36 5.42 4.87
CA GLN A 64 7.41 6.28 5.37
C GLN A 64 7.31 6.49 6.88
N ARG A 65 6.10 6.70 7.43
CA ARG A 65 5.87 6.76 8.87
C ARG A 65 6.28 5.45 9.54
N PHE A 66 5.83 4.32 9.00
CA PHE A 66 6.23 3.00 9.51
C PHE A 66 7.75 2.83 9.51
N ARG A 67 8.43 3.22 8.43
CA ARG A 67 9.89 3.14 8.35
C ARG A 67 10.60 3.94 9.44
N THR A 68 10.06 5.08 9.87
CA THR A 68 10.64 5.90 10.93
C THR A 68 10.51 5.30 12.33
N LEU A 69 9.61 4.33 12.51
CA LEU A 69 9.44 3.61 13.77
C LEU A 69 10.44 2.45 13.91
N LEU A 70 10.94 1.94 12.78
CA LEU A 70 11.91 0.85 12.76
C LEU A 70 13.31 1.33 13.18
N PRO A 71 14.05 0.56 14.00
CA PRO A 71 15.44 0.86 14.33
C PRO A 71 16.30 1.03 13.07
N GLU A 72 17.25 1.97 13.08
CA GLU A 72 18.15 2.19 11.92
C GLU A 72 19.00 0.97 11.58
N ASP A 73 19.37 0.20 12.61
CA ASP A 73 20.17 -1.02 12.50
C ASP A 73 19.33 -2.28 12.25
N SER A 74 18.03 -2.14 11.97
CA SER A 74 17.22 -3.32 11.67
C SER A 74 17.74 -4.02 10.41
N HIS A 75 18.04 -5.31 10.55
CA HIS A 75 18.40 -6.20 9.45
C HIS A 75 17.19 -6.94 8.89
N GLU A 76 15.98 -6.57 9.33
CA GLU A 76 14.74 -7.14 8.85
C GLU A 76 14.55 -6.82 7.37
N SER A 77 14.31 -7.87 6.58
CA SER A 77 13.98 -7.76 5.17
C SER A 77 12.48 -7.93 5.02
N TYR A 78 11.80 -6.88 4.57
CA TYR A 78 10.37 -6.93 4.32
C TYR A 78 10.05 -7.40 2.89
N SER A 79 8.90 -8.01 2.71
CA SER A 79 8.33 -8.30 1.39
C SER A 79 7.78 -7.01 0.78
N GLY A 80 8.35 -6.56 -0.35
CA GLY A 80 7.88 -5.35 -1.04
C GLY A 80 6.41 -5.46 -1.48
N HIS A 81 5.98 -6.65 -1.92
CA HIS A 81 4.58 -6.92 -2.27
C HIS A 81 3.67 -6.73 -1.07
N SER A 82 4.05 -7.28 0.08
CA SER A 82 3.26 -7.19 1.32
C SER A 82 3.22 -5.77 1.87
N LEU A 83 4.35 -5.05 1.87
CA LEU A 83 4.39 -3.64 2.27
C LEU A 83 3.50 -2.77 1.37
N PHE A 84 3.58 -2.94 0.06
CA PHE A 84 2.74 -2.16 -0.86
C PHE A 84 1.25 -2.44 -0.63
N MET A 85 0.88 -3.71 -0.49
CA MET A 85 -0.50 -4.10 -0.21
C MET A 85 -0.99 -3.49 1.10
N GLY A 86 -0.24 -3.63 2.19
CA GLY A 86 -0.63 -3.09 3.49
C GLY A 86 -0.73 -1.57 3.49
N GLY A 87 0.26 -0.86 2.93
CA GLY A 87 0.20 0.59 2.78
C GLY A 87 -1.02 1.05 1.97
N LEU A 88 -1.33 0.35 0.87
CA LEU A 88 -2.47 0.68 0.02
C LEU A 88 -3.81 0.38 0.70
N MET A 89 -3.93 -0.75 1.41
CA MET A 89 -5.13 -1.08 2.19
C MET A 89 -5.38 -0.04 3.29
N LEU A 90 -4.34 0.39 4.02
CA LEU A 90 -4.48 1.46 5.03
C LEU A 90 -4.88 2.79 4.39
N ALA A 91 -4.30 3.15 3.24
CA ALA A 91 -4.68 4.36 2.51
C ALA A 91 -6.14 4.32 2.05
N CYS A 92 -6.63 3.16 1.60
CA CYS A 92 -8.05 2.96 1.26
C CYS A 92 -8.97 3.03 2.50
N SER A 93 -8.43 2.76 3.70
CA SER A 93 -9.16 2.88 4.96
C SER A 93 -9.20 4.31 5.52
N ASP A 94 -8.33 5.23 5.08
CA ASP A 94 -8.36 6.65 5.48
C ASP A 94 -9.74 7.27 5.14
N PRO A 95 -10.52 7.73 6.14
CA PRO A 95 -11.85 8.29 5.93
C PRO A 95 -11.93 9.39 4.87
N HIS A 96 -10.86 10.16 4.68
CA HIS A 96 -10.81 11.27 3.72
C HIS A 96 -10.53 10.82 2.28
N LEU A 97 -10.09 9.57 2.11
CA LEU A 97 -9.79 8.97 0.82
C LEU A 97 -10.85 7.95 0.39
N GLN A 98 -11.73 7.52 1.29
CA GLN A 98 -12.75 6.51 1.02
C GLN A 98 -13.66 6.82 -0.16
N ALA A 99 -14.00 8.09 -0.38
CA ALA A 99 -14.81 8.51 -1.53
C ALA A 99 -14.10 8.32 -2.90
N MET A 100 -12.78 8.10 -2.88
CA MET A 100 -11.93 7.96 -4.07
C MET A 100 -11.57 6.50 -4.40
N VAL A 101 -11.99 5.54 -3.58
CA VAL A 101 -11.64 4.12 -3.71
C VAL A 101 -12.88 3.26 -3.93
N SER A 102 -12.67 2.06 -4.44
CA SER A 102 -13.75 1.06 -4.58
C SER A 102 -14.40 0.77 -3.22
N GLY A 103 -15.72 0.67 -3.15
CA GLY A 103 -16.43 0.28 -1.92
C GLY A 103 -16.03 -1.11 -1.41
N ASN A 104 -15.51 -1.97 -2.30
CA ASN A 104 -15.01 -3.29 -1.95
C ASN A 104 -13.60 -3.27 -1.34
N ALA A 105 -12.90 -2.13 -1.34
CA ALA A 105 -11.54 -2.00 -0.79
C ALA A 105 -11.43 -2.25 0.72
N ARG A 106 -12.56 -2.47 1.40
CA ARG A 106 -12.63 -2.92 2.80
C ARG A 106 -12.69 -4.44 2.97
N SER A 107 -12.80 -5.19 1.86
CA SER A 107 -12.96 -6.65 1.88
C SER A 107 -11.61 -7.34 1.68
N ALA A 108 -11.25 -8.27 2.56
CA ALA A 108 -10.07 -9.12 2.38
C ALA A 108 -10.18 -9.95 1.09
N ALA A 109 -11.38 -10.46 0.75
CA ALA A 109 -11.63 -11.19 -0.48
C ALA A 109 -11.31 -10.36 -1.74
N TYR A 110 -11.64 -9.06 -1.73
CA TYR A 110 -11.29 -8.15 -2.84
C TYR A 110 -9.77 -8.07 -3.05
N TRP A 111 -9.02 -7.95 -1.96
CA TRP A 111 -7.56 -7.89 -2.02
C TRP A 111 -6.91 -9.23 -2.33
N ASN A 112 -7.53 -10.34 -1.92
CA ASN A 112 -7.09 -11.70 -2.24
C ASN A 112 -7.08 -11.93 -3.75
N GLU A 113 -8.17 -11.59 -4.44
CA GLU A 113 -8.30 -11.75 -5.89
C GLU A 113 -7.22 -10.97 -6.66
N ILE A 114 -6.87 -9.78 -6.17
CA ILE A 114 -5.92 -8.88 -6.84
C ILE A 114 -4.47 -9.29 -6.57
N SER A 115 -4.17 -9.66 -5.32
CA SER A 115 -2.80 -9.82 -4.85
C SER A 115 -2.31 -11.26 -4.80
N LEU A 116 -3.22 -12.24 -4.79
CA LEU A 116 -2.95 -13.66 -4.55
C LEU A 116 -2.42 -13.98 -3.14
N PHE A 117 -2.43 -13.03 -2.20
CA PHE A 117 -2.28 -13.32 -0.78
C PHE A 117 -3.58 -13.90 -0.24
N SER A 118 -3.52 -14.87 0.68
CA SER A 118 -4.73 -15.34 1.38
C SER A 118 -5.35 -14.22 2.21
N GLU A 119 -6.65 -14.32 2.51
CA GLU A 119 -7.34 -13.33 3.34
C GLU A 119 -6.69 -13.19 4.72
N THR A 120 -6.29 -14.30 5.35
CA THR A 120 -5.56 -14.27 6.63
C THR A 120 -4.24 -13.50 6.53
N GLU A 121 -3.46 -13.71 5.47
CA GLU A 121 -2.22 -12.95 5.29
C GLU A 121 -2.48 -11.46 5.06
N LEU A 122 -3.57 -11.10 4.38
CA LEU A 122 -3.96 -9.71 4.16
C LEU A 122 -4.40 -9.04 5.46
N ASP A 123 -5.17 -9.75 6.28
CA ASP A 123 -5.55 -9.29 7.61
C ASP A 123 -4.31 -9.10 8.50
N ASP A 124 -3.38 -10.05 8.52
CA ASP A 124 -2.12 -9.94 9.27
C ASP A 124 -1.28 -8.75 8.78
N ILE A 125 -1.14 -8.59 7.46
CA ILE A 125 -0.42 -7.45 6.86
C ILE A 125 -1.05 -6.11 7.29
N PHE A 126 -2.37 -6.03 7.22
CA PHE A 126 -3.12 -4.81 7.58
C PHE A 126 -2.98 -4.51 9.06
N ASN A 127 -3.30 -5.47 9.92
CA ASN A 127 -3.33 -5.29 11.37
C ASN A 127 -1.95 -4.93 11.92
N ASN A 128 -0.90 -5.62 11.47
CA ASN A 128 0.47 -5.32 11.92
C ASN A 128 0.87 -3.87 11.59
N LEU A 129 0.64 -3.40 10.35
CA LEU A 129 0.97 -2.01 10.01
C LEU A 129 0.07 -0.99 10.69
N TYR A 130 -1.21 -1.33 10.90
CA TYR A 130 -2.15 -0.46 11.60
C TYR A 130 -1.73 -0.27 13.07
N GLU A 131 -1.36 -1.36 13.75
CA GLU A 131 -0.88 -1.35 15.14
C GLU A 131 0.44 -0.60 15.27
N GLU A 132 1.40 -0.85 14.39
CA GLU A 132 2.68 -0.12 14.37
C GLU A 132 2.47 1.39 14.19
N LEU A 133 1.48 1.79 13.41
CA LEU A 133 1.11 3.20 13.22
C LEU A 133 0.22 3.78 14.34
N ASP A 134 -0.02 3.04 15.42
CA ASP A 134 -0.93 3.40 16.53
C ASP A 134 -2.33 3.80 16.02
N GLY A 135 -2.78 3.15 14.94
CA GLY A 135 -4.02 3.44 14.24
C GLY A 135 -4.07 4.77 13.48
N ASN A 136 -2.98 5.56 13.46
CA ASN A 136 -2.93 6.86 12.81
C ASN A 136 -2.70 6.75 11.29
N ILE A 137 -3.76 6.40 10.58
CA ILE A 137 -3.77 6.22 9.12
C ILE A 137 -4.17 7.47 8.33
N VAL A 138 -4.48 8.60 9.01
CA VAL A 138 -4.87 9.84 8.32
C VAL A 138 -3.63 10.52 7.73
N VAL A 139 -3.63 10.67 6.41
CA VAL A 139 -2.48 11.26 5.69
C VAL A 139 -2.68 12.74 5.39
N PHE A 140 -3.90 13.15 5.00
CA PHE A 140 -4.19 14.52 4.55
C PHE A 140 -5.22 15.23 5.45
N PRO A 141 -4.84 15.61 6.69
CA PRO A 141 -5.77 16.22 7.64
C PRO A 141 -6.28 17.61 7.20
N SER A 142 -5.52 18.35 6.38
CA SER A 142 -5.89 19.69 5.93
C SER A 142 -7.08 19.73 4.96
N TYR A 143 -7.36 18.64 4.25
CA TYR A 143 -8.54 18.56 3.38
C TYR A 143 -9.84 18.44 4.19
N ALA A 144 -9.79 17.70 5.30
CA ALA A 144 -10.90 17.57 6.24
C ALA A 144 -11.23 18.92 6.89
N ALA A 145 -10.20 19.60 7.41
CA ALA A 145 -10.33 20.92 8.01
C ALA A 145 -10.79 22.00 7.00
N ALA A 146 -10.46 21.85 5.71
CA ALA A 146 -10.94 22.74 4.66
C ALA A 146 -12.42 22.49 4.30
N LEU A 147 -12.88 21.24 4.31
CA LEU A 147 -14.27 20.88 4.07
C LEU A 147 -15.19 21.28 5.23
N GLU A 148 -14.75 21.13 6.49
CA GLU A 148 -15.50 21.62 7.66
C GLU A 148 -15.68 23.14 7.66
N LYS A 149 -14.68 23.89 7.15
CA LYS A 149 -14.76 25.36 7.00
C LYS A 149 -15.66 25.82 5.86
N LEU A 150 -16.01 24.94 4.92
CA LEU A 150 -16.94 25.26 3.82
C LEU A 150 -18.40 24.97 4.18
N ASN A 151 -18.63 24.13 5.19
CA ASN A 151 -19.96 23.73 5.68
C ASN A 151 -20.42 24.52 6.92
N ASN A 152 -19.60 25.45 7.42
CA ASN A 152 -19.89 26.39 8.51
C ASN A 152 -19.82 27.83 7.98
#